data_AF-A0A3T0SER3-F1
#
_entry.id   AF-A0A3T0SER3-F1
#
_cell.length_a   1.000
_cell.length_b   1.000
_cell.length_c   1.000
_cell.angle_alpha   90.00
_cell.angle_beta   90.00
_cell.angle_gamma   90.00
#
_symmetry.space_group_name_H-M   'P 1'
#
loop_
_entity.id
_entity.type
_entity.pdbx_description
1 polymer ?
#
loop_
_entity_poly.entity_id
_entity_poly.type
_entity_poly.pdbx_seq_one_letter_code
_entity_poly.pdbx_strand_id
1 'polypeptide(L)'
;MSYIQDIKSLEHQHYLLAGLFFAATLAPGFLIIFHFKPELVEKYDFFKLLLFSMSFTVPYLLIHASQMAASGVFAGLGERDLKAGLGMACFASSHVLLVALLLTYFFGHSFKMFLINIAVLTPVSFVLFWLSARTERKKKANLADADVG
;
A
#
# COMPACT_ATOMS: atom_id res chain seq x y z
N MET A 1 -17.45 25.05 -20.24
CA MET A 1 -16.75 24.68 -18.99
C MET A 1 -15.52 23.89 -19.40
N SER A 2 -14.33 24.49 -19.28
CA SER A 2 -13.09 23.88 -19.76
C SER A 2 -12.51 22.98 -18.68
N TYR A 3 -12.09 21.76 -19.02
CA TYR A 3 -11.41 20.81 -18.13
C TYR A 3 -10.24 21.44 -17.34
N ILE A 4 -9.65 22.52 -17.86
CA ILE A 4 -8.58 23.29 -17.22
C ILE A 4 -9.06 24.06 -15.97
N GLN A 5 -10.34 24.46 -15.93
CA GLN A 5 -10.93 25.13 -14.76
C GLN A 5 -11.29 24.12 -13.65
N ASP A 6 -11.70 22.89 -14.00
CA ASP A 6 -11.95 21.82 -13.02
C ASP A 6 -10.64 21.27 -12.41
N ILE A 7 -9.53 21.31 -13.16
CA ILE A 7 -8.18 21.00 -12.65
C ILE A 7 -7.71 22.07 -11.65
N LYS A 8 -8.12 23.34 -11.83
CA LYS A 8 -7.75 24.43 -10.91
C LYS A 8 -8.59 24.47 -9.63
N SER A 9 -9.77 23.84 -9.61
CA SER A 9 -10.62 23.74 -8.41
C SER A 9 -10.28 22.54 -7.52
N LEU A 10 -9.43 21.62 -7.99
CA LEU A 10 -8.84 20.58 -7.16
C LEU A 10 -7.84 21.20 -6.19
N GLU A 11 -8.24 21.24 -4.92
CA GLU A 11 -7.45 21.62 -3.75
C GLU A 11 -6.01 21.10 -3.87
N HIS A 12 -5.00 21.97 -3.72
CA HIS A 12 -3.57 21.61 -3.81
C HIS A 12 -3.18 20.35 -3.01
N GLN A 13 -3.92 20.07 -1.92
CA GLN A 13 -3.78 18.88 -1.09
C GLN A 13 -3.97 17.57 -1.86
N HIS A 14 -4.86 17.53 -2.87
CA HIS A 14 -5.13 16.33 -3.67
C HIS A 14 -3.94 15.96 -4.56
N TYR A 15 -3.22 16.95 -5.12
CA TYR A 15 -2.03 16.71 -5.92
C TYR A 15 -0.86 16.18 -5.09
N LEU A 16 -0.66 16.75 -3.89
CA LEU A 16 0.35 16.26 -2.97
C LEU A 16 0.06 14.84 -2.50
N LEU A 17 -1.20 14.54 -2.17
CA LEU A 17 -1.62 13.22 -1.75
C LEU A 17 -1.47 12.18 -2.86
N ALA A 18 -1.86 12.52 -4.10
CA ALA A 18 -1.66 11.66 -5.26
C ALA A 18 -0.16 11.40 -5.53
N GLY A 19 0.68 12.44 -5.44
CA GLY A 19 2.12 12.30 -5.55
C GLY A 19 2.72 11.40 -4.47
N LEU A 20 2.23 11.50 -3.23
CA LEU A 20 2.63 10.64 -2.12
C LEU A 20 2.26 9.16 -2.39
N PHE A 21 1.03 8.88 -2.83
CA PHE A 21 0.63 7.51 -3.15
C PHE A 21 1.40 6.93 -4.34
N PHE A 22 1.68 7.76 -5.34
CA PHE A 22 2.51 7.38 -6.47
C PHE A 22 3.93 7.02 -6.01
N ALA A 23 4.55 7.86 -5.19
CA ALA A 23 5.86 7.60 -4.61
C ALA A 23 5.86 6.37 -3.70
N ALA A 24 4.87 6.23 -2.81
CA ALA A 24 4.75 5.10 -1.90
C ALA A 24 4.59 3.76 -2.64
N THR A 25 3.94 3.77 -3.79
CA THR A 25 3.78 2.58 -4.65
C THR A 25 5.06 2.29 -5.43
N LEU A 26 5.68 3.30 -6.04
CA LEU A 26 6.82 3.08 -6.95
C LEU A 26 8.18 2.98 -6.27
N ALA A 27 8.41 3.73 -5.20
CA ALA A 27 9.71 3.76 -4.53
C ALA A 27 10.17 2.37 -4.06
N PRO A 28 9.31 1.52 -3.46
CA PRO A 28 9.71 0.16 -3.12
C PRO A 28 10.15 -0.65 -4.34
N GLY A 29 9.44 -0.53 -5.47
CA GLY A 29 9.80 -1.25 -6.69
C GLY A 29 11.15 -0.79 -7.26
N PHE A 30 11.43 0.50 -7.28
CA PHE A 30 12.76 1.01 -7.70
C PHE A 30 13.87 0.53 -6.77
N LEU A 31 13.64 0.54 -5.45
CA LEU A 31 14.63 0.07 -4.47
C LEU A 31 14.90 -1.44 -4.61
N ILE A 32 13.88 -2.25 -4.87
CA ILE A 32 14.02 -3.68 -5.15
C ILE A 32 14.89 -3.90 -6.40
N ILE A 33 14.60 -3.16 -7.48
CA ILE A 33 15.38 -3.26 -8.73
C ILE A 33 16.83 -2.88 -8.48
N PHE A 34 17.06 -1.74 -7.81
CA PHE A 34 18.40 -1.25 -7.51
C PHE A 34 19.20 -2.23 -6.64
N HIS A 35 18.56 -2.85 -5.65
CA HIS A 35 19.24 -3.77 -4.75
C HIS A 35 19.59 -5.13 -5.41
N PHE A 36 18.66 -5.75 -6.14
CA PHE A 36 18.86 -7.10 -6.65
C PHE A 36 19.39 -7.17 -8.09
N LYS A 37 19.15 -6.12 -8.88
CA LYS A 37 19.48 -6.08 -10.32
C LYS A 37 19.92 -4.67 -10.74
N PRO A 38 21.00 -4.12 -10.16
CA PRO A 38 21.48 -2.77 -10.49
C PRO A 38 21.84 -2.62 -11.97
N GLU A 39 22.30 -3.68 -12.63
CA GLU A 39 22.60 -3.72 -14.07
C GLU A 39 21.40 -3.30 -14.95
N LEU A 40 20.17 -3.53 -14.49
CA LEU A 40 18.97 -3.13 -15.23
C LEU A 40 18.77 -1.61 -15.21
N VAL A 41 19.26 -0.94 -14.16
CA VAL A 41 19.15 0.53 -14.02
C VAL A 41 20.05 1.23 -15.03
N GLU A 42 21.22 0.66 -15.31
CA GLU A 42 22.16 1.19 -16.30
C GLU A 42 21.72 0.91 -17.75
N LYS A 43 21.05 -0.23 -17.97
CA LYS A 43 20.70 -0.71 -19.31
C LYS A 43 19.34 -0.22 -19.82
N TYR A 44 18.40 0.09 -18.92
CA TYR A 44 17.03 0.43 -19.31
C TYR A 44 16.71 1.91 -19.11
N ASP A 45 15.91 2.43 -20.05
CA ASP A 45 15.34 3.77 -19.95
C ASP A 45 14.39 3.89 -18.75
N PHE A 46 14.25 5.10 -18.22
CA PHE A 46 13.39 5.41 -17.07
C PHE A 46 11.97 4.83 -17.21
N PHE A 47 11.36 4.92 -18.39
CA PHE A 47 10.01 4.40 -18.63
C PHE A 47 9.92 2.87 -18.47
N LYS A 48 10.94 2.13 -18.91
CA LYS A 48 10.99 0.66 -18.74
C LYS A 48 11.18 0.29 -17.27
N LEU A 49 12.02 1.02 -16.55
CA LEU A 49 12.21 0.83 -15.11
C LEU A 49 10.93 1.15 -14.32
N LEU A 50 10.19 2.18 -14.74
CA LEU A 50 8.89 2.53 -14.17
C LEU A 50 7.88 1.39 -14.35
N LEU A 51 7.75 0.85 -15.56
CA LEU A 51 6.86 -0.28 -15.83
C LEU A 51 7.26 -1.53 -15.04
N PHE A 52 8.56 -1.78 -14.90
CA PHE A 52 9.06 -2.91 -14.13
C PHE A 52 8.76 -2.74 -12.63
N SER A 53 8.97 -1.54 -12.09
CA SER A 53 8.61 -1.19 -10.71
C SER A 53 7.11 -1.36 -10.45
N MET A 54 6.26 -0.88 -11.36
CA MET A 54 4.81 -1.06 -11.30
C MET A 54 4.41 -2.54 -11.36
N SER A 55 5.10 -3.33 -12.17
CA SER A 55 4.81 -4.77 -12.31
C SER A 55 5.04 -5.56 -11.02
N PHE A 56 5.92 -5.10 -10.13
CA PHE A 56 6.09 -5.69 -8.80
C PHE A 56 5.10 -5.13 -7.78
N THR A 57 4.88 -3.82 -7.79
CA THR A 57 4.22 -3.11 -6.71
C THR A 57 2.70 -3.08 -6.86
N VAL A 58 2.17 -2.98 -8.08
CA VAL A 58 0.73 -2.92 -8.35
C VAL A 58 0.02 -4.23 -8.02
N PRO A 59 0.51 -5.43 -8.43
CA PRO A 59 -0.13 -6.67 -8.01
C PRO A 59 -0.14 -6.84 -6.48
N TYR A 60 0.93 -6.41 -5.81
CA TYR A 60 1.02 -6.46 -4.37
C TYR A 60 0.05 -5.49 -3.67
N LEU A 61 -0.10 -4.29 -4.21
CA LEU A 61 -1.12 -3.32 -3.79
C LEU A 61 -2.53 -3.90 -3.91
N LEU A 62 -2.85 -4.59 -5.02
CA LEU A 62 -4.15 -5.21 -5.22
C LEU A 62 -4.44 -6.32 -4.20
N ILE A 63 -3.42 -7.09 -3.80
CA ILE A 63 -3.56 -8.08 -2.73
C ILE A 63 -3.94 -7.39 -1.42
N HIS A 64 -3.22 -6.34 -1.01
CA HIS A 64 -3.54 -5.59 0.21
C HIS A 64 -4.90 -4.90 0.14
N ALA A 65 -5.25 -4.33 -1.01
CA ALA A 65 -6.55 -3.68 -1.22
C ALA A 65 -7.70 -4.69 -1.11
N SER A 66 -7.57 -5.86 -1.72
CA SER A 66 -8.58 -6.93 -1.64
C SER A 66 -8.69 -7.50 -0.22
N GLN A 67 -7.57 -7.64 0.49
CA GLN A 67 -7.55 -8.03 1.90
C GLN A 67 -8.28 -7.04 2.80
N MET A 68 -8.03 -5.74 2.62
CA MET A 68 -8.73 -4.69 3.37
C MET A 68 -10.22 -4.67 3.06
N ALA A 69 -10.60 -4.83 1.79
CA ALA A 69 -12.00 -4.97 1.41
C ALA A 69 -12.66 -6.19 2.07
N ALA A 70 -12.00 -7.35 2.04
CA ALA A 70 -12.50 -8.60 2.64
C ALA A 70 -12.62 -8.55 4.16
N SER A 71 -11.71 -7.84 4.84
CA SER A 71 -11.77 -7.66 6.29
C SER A 71 -13.01 -6.86 6.72
N GLY A 72 -13.61 -6.09 5.80
CA GLY A 72 -14.78 -5.25 6.04
C GLY A 72 -14.51 -4.12 7.04
N VAL A 73 -13.25 -3.72 7.26
CA VAL A 73 -12.88 -2.57 8.13
C VAL A 73 -13.72 -1.34 7.78
N PHE A 74 -14.01 -1.18 6.49
CA PHE A 74 -14.73 -0.05 5.90
C PHE A 74 -16.15 -0.42 5.41
N ALA A 75 -16.65 -1.61 5.79
CA ALA A 75 -18.00 -2.04 5.44
C ALA A 75 -19.02 -1.25 6.29
N GLY A 76 -19.38 -0.05 5.84
CA GLY A 76 -20.45 0.73 6.46
C GLY A 76 -20.52 2.23 6.17
N LEU A 77 -19.57 2.85 5.45
CA LEU A 77 -19.43 4.33 5.45
C LEU A 77 -19.25 5.02 4.07
N GLY A 78 -19.59 4.36 2.96
CA GLY A 78 -19.71 5.00 1.63
C GLY A 78 -18.40 5.34 0.91
N GLU A 79 -18.41 6.32 -0.01
CA GLU A 79 -17.28 6.62 -0.92
C GLU A 79 -16.01 7.17 -0.25
N ARG A 80 -16.13 7.88 0.88
CA ARG A 80 -14.97 8.40 1.64
C ARG A 80 -14.08 7.28 2.18
N ASP A 81 -14.69 6.15 2.49
CA ASP A 81 -14.03 4.98 3.08
C ASP A 81 -13.29 4.14 2.04
N LEU A 82 -13.71 4.17 0.77
CA LEU A 82 -13.00 3.50 -0.31
C LEU A 82 -11.65 4.17 -0.62
N LYS A 83 -11.62 5.52 -0.60
CA LYS A 83 -10.36 6.27 -0.74
C LYS A 83 -9.43 6.05 0.45
N ALA A 84 -9.97 6.04 1.66
CA ALA A 84 -9.21 5.75 2.88
C ALA A 84 -8.65 4.32 2.88
N GLY A 85 -9.46 3.33 2.49
CA GLY A 85 -9.04 1.94 2.39
C GLY A 85 -7.95 1.72 1.33
N LEU A 86 -8.08 2.35 0.16
CA LEU A 86 -7.02 2.29 -0.86
C LEU A 86 -5.73 2.95 -0.38
N GLY A 87 -5.83 4.09 0.31
CA GLY A 87 -4.67 4.76 0.89
C GLY A 87 -3.97 3.90 1.94
N MET A 88 -4.73 3.29 2.84
CA MET A 88 -4.21 2.35 3.84
C MET A 88 -3.58 1.11 3.20
N ALA A 89 -4.18 0.57 2.14
CA ALA A 89 -3.60 -0.53 1.38
C ALA A 89 -2.27 -0.13 0.72
N CYS A 90 -2.18 1.10 0.20
CA CYS A 90 -0.94 1.65 -0.36
C CYS A 90 0.16 1.72 0.70
N PHE A 91 -0.13 2.31 1.86
CA PHE A 91 0.84 2.38 2.95
C PHE A 91 1.23 1.00 3.49
N ALA A 92 0.28 0.10 3.68
CA ALA A 92 0.54 -1.26 4.12
C ALA A 92 1.44 -2.02 3.15
N SER A 93 1.13 -1.94 1.84
CA SER A 93 1.92 -2.59 0.79
C SER A 93 3.34 -2.04 0.72
N SER A 94 3.50 -0.72 0.77
CA SER A 94 4.80 -0.05 0.79
C SER A 94 5.61 -0.44 2.03
N HIS A 95 4.98 -0.42 3.21
CA HIS A 95 5.61 -0.78 4.46
C HIS A 95 6.14 -2.22 4.44
N VAL A 96 5.33 -3.20 4.03
CA VAL A 96 5.76 -4.59 3.98
C VAL A 96 6.92 -4.79 2.99
N LEU A 97 6.84 -4.19 1.80
CA LEU A 97 7.92 -4.28 0.81
C LEU A 97 9.23 -3.67 1.32
N LEU A 98 9.16 -2.50 1.98
CA LEU A 98 10.34 -1.84 2.54
C LEU A 98 10.93 -2.62 3.71
N VAL A 99 10.12 -3.17 4.61
CA VAL A 99 10.60 -4.00 5.72
C VAL A 99 11.24 -5.29 5.20
N ALA A 100 10.61 -5.96 4.22
CA ALA A 100 11.18 -7.15 3.60
C ALA A 100 12.52 -6.85 2.91
N LEU A 101 12.62 -5.70 2.24
CA LEU A 101 13.84 -5.26 1.58
C LEU A 101 14.93 -4.91 2.60
N LEU A 102 14.58 -4.22 3.68
CA LEU A 102 15.50 -3.83 4.74
C LEU A 102 16.07 -5.07 5.46
N LEU A 103 15.22 -6.05 5.78
CA LEU A 103 15.67 -7.34 6.32
C LEU A 103 16.65 -8.01 5.35
N THR A 104 16.30 -8.03 4.05
CA THR A 104 17.17 -8.65 3.05
C THR A 104 18.52 -7.93 2.92
N TYR A 105 18.51 -6.60 2.97
CA TYR A 105 19.70 -5.77 2.92
C TYR A 105 20.63 -6.04 4.10
N PHE A 106 20.12 -6.08 5.33
CA PHE A 106 20.94 -6.30 6.53
C PHE A 106 21.51 -7.72 6.60
N PHE A 107 20.77 -8.73 6.14
CA PHE A 107 21.22 -10.13 6.19
C PHE A 107 21.93 -10.59 4.90
N GLY A 108 22.12 -9.70 3.91
CA GLY A 108 22.75 -10.05 2.63
C GLY A 108 22.00 -11.14 1.86
N HIS A 109 20.68 -11.21 2.04
CA HIS A 109 19.88 -12.31 1.53
C HIS A 109 19.69 -12.23 0.01
N SER A 110 19.52 -13.39 -0.63
CA SER A 110 19.21 -13.46 -2.07
C SER A 110 17.76 -13.03 -2.37
N PHE A 111 17.48 -12.72 -3.64
CA PHE A 111 16.12 -12.38 -4.10
C PHE A 111 15.06 -13.43 -3.73
N LYS A 112 15.42 -14.72 -3.68
CA LYS A 112 14.51 -15.79 -3.26
C LYS A 112 14.07 -15.63 -1.80
N MET A 113 15.01 -15.28 -0.93
CA MET A 113 14.73 -15.05 0.50
C MET A 113 13.91 -13.78 0.71
N PHE A 114 14.10 -12.76 -0.12
CA PHE A 114 13.23 -11.58 -0.15
C PHE A 114 11.78 -11.92 -0.49
N LEU A 115 11.56 -12.78 -1.50
CA LEU A 115 10.20 -13.25 -1.83
C LEU A 115 9.57 -14.04 -0.68
N ILE A 116 10.35 -14.86 0.02
CA ILE A 116 9.89 -15.58 1.22
C ILE A 116 9.51 -14.59 2.33
N ASN A 117 10.33 -13.56 2.57
CA ASN A 117 10.03 -12.51 3.55
C ASN A 117 8.71 -11.79 3.21
N ILE A 118 8.47 -11.44 1.95
CA ILE A 118 7.17 -10.87 1.53
C ILE A 118 6.04 -11.88 1.79
N ALA A 119 6.22 -13.14 1.37
CA ALA A 119 5.20 -14.17 1.52
C ALA A 119 4.83 -14.44 2.99
N VAL A 120 5.77 -14.28 3.93
CA VAL A 120 5.53 -14.41 5.37
C VAL A 120 4.95 -13.13 5.98
N LEU A 121 5.47 -11.95 5.62
CA LEU A 121 5.00 -10.67 6.17
C LEU A 121 3.58 -10.32 5.71
N THR A 122 3.18 -10.77 4.52
CA THR A 122 1.83 -10.52 3.98
C THR A 122 0.72 -11.10 4.88
N PRO A 123 0.68 -12.40 5.21
CA PRO A 123 -0.34 -12.94 6.12
C PRO A 123 -0.21 -12.38 7.54
N VAL A 124 1.00 -12.08 8.03
CA VAL A 124 1.19 -11.43 9.33
C VAL A 124 0.51 -10.07 9.35
N SER A 125 0.75 -9.24 8.33
CA SER A 125 0.09 -7.93 8.21
C SER A 125 -1.43 -8.06 8.11
N PHE A 126 -1.93 -9.05 7.36
CA PHE A 126 -3.35 -9.33 7.27
C PHE A 126 -3.98 -9.68 8.63
N VAL A 127 -3.36 -10.56 9.41
CA VAL A 127 -3.85 -10.95 10.74
C VAL A 127 -3.86 -9.75 11.68
N LEU A 128 -2.82 -8.91 11.66
CA LEU A 128 -2.76 -7.69 12.47
C LEU A 128 -3.90 -6.72 12.10
N PHE A 129 -4.13 -6.48 10.81
CA PHE A 129 -5.24 -5.64 10.35
C PHE A 129 -6.60 -6.22 10.69
N TRP A 130 -6.77 -7.54 10.59
CA TRP A 130 -8.03 -8.19 10.96
C TRP A 130 -8.31 -8.08 12.46
N LEU A 131 -7.28 -8.22 13.31
CA LEU A 131 -7.41 -8.07 14.76
C LEU A 131 -7.70 -6.61 15.17
N SER A 132 -7.07 -5.63 14.52
CA SER A 132 -7.36 -4.22 14.77
C SER A 132 -8.79 -3.89 14.35
N ALA A 133 -9.22 -4.36 13.17
CA ALA A 133 -10.60 -4.22 12.69
C ALA A 133 -11.62 -4.78 13.68
N ARG A 134 -11.34 -5.99 14.19
CA ARG A 134 -12.22 -6.67 15.15
C ARG A 134 -12.33 -5.89 16.46
N THR A 135 -11.23 -5.30 16.93
CA THR A 135 -11.20 -4.48 18.14
C THR A 135 -12.01 -3.20 17.96
N GLU A 136 -11.88 -2.52 16.82
CA GLU A 136 -12.66 -1.31 16.53
C GLU A 136 -14.16 -1.58 16.43
N ARG A 137 -14.57 -2.70 15.82
CA ARG A 137 -15.98 -3.09 15.76
C ARG A 137 -16.57 -3.32 17.15
N LYS A 138 -15.83 -4.01 18.02
CA LYS A 138 -16.25 -4.22 19.42
C LYS A 138 -16.38 -2.90 20.17
N LYS A 139 -15.44 -1.96 19.97
CA LYS A 139 -15.50 -0.63 20.59
C LYS A 139 -16.73 0.16 20.13
N LYS A 140 -17.05 0.14 18.83
CA LYS A 140 -18.25 0.81 18.29
C LYS A 140 -19.55 0.20 18.84
N ALA A 141 -19.63 -1.12 18.97
CA ALA A 141 -20.80 -1.79 19.55
C ALA A 141 -21.01 -1.39 21.02
N ASN A 142 -19.95 -1.42 21.84
CA ASN A 142 -20.03 -1.05 23.25
C ASN A 142 -20.42 0.43 23.47
N LEU A 143 -20.01 1.33 22.56
CA LEU A 143 -20.41 2.74 22.61
C LEU A 143 -21.89 2.92 22.25
N ALA A 144 -22.39 2.18 21.27
CA ALA A 144 -23.80 2.22 20.89
C ALA A 144 -24.72 1.70 22.01
N ASP A 145 -24.29 0.69 22.76
CA ASP A 145 -25.05 0.19 23.93
C ASP A 145 -25.02 1.17 25.12
N ALA A 146 -23.97 1.99 25.24
CA ALA A 146 -23.83 2.98 26.33
C ALA A 146 -24.66 4.26 26.12
N ASP A 147 -24.98 4.63 24.87
CA ASP A 147 -25.83 5.80 24.56
C ASP A 147 -27.34 5.51 24.67
N VAL A 148 -27.73 4.23 24.83
CA VAL A 148 -29.14 3.79 24.88
C VAL A 148 -29.62 3.49 26.33
N GLY A 149 -28.71 3.44 27.31
CA GLY A 149 -29.01 3.21 28.73
C GLY A 149 -29.00 4.48 29.57
#